data_AF-A0A1E3P511-F1
#
_entry.id   AF-A0A1E3P511-F1
#
_cell.length_a   1.000
_cell.length_b   1.000
_cell.length_c   1.000
_cell.angle_alpha   90.00
_cell.angle_beta   90.00
_cell.angle_gamma   90.00
#
_symmetry.space_group_name_H-M   'P 1'
#
loop_
_entity.id
_entity.type
_entity.pdbx_description
1 polymer ?
#
loop_
_entity_poly.entity_id
_entity_poly.type
_entity_poly.pdbx_seq_one_letter_code
_entity_poly.pdbx_strand_id
1 'polypeptide(L)'
;MSTEKKSQSANLKQKRSQGWLVLYNQASASLWSIVLFNTVFLSILVGQPDLFKTTNRITTIIQTLALVEVYNSAVGIVRSPVLTTVSQVASRLLVVYGIFQVLPNSPANSHWAYITLSLSWSITEIIRYLYYAQNISSNGQPAKILTILRYNLFFVLYPSGVASEIGMIVLSLGEAEKVVGAWYKWFLIVIIGVYAPGFYTLFTHMLKQRKKALKALKEADHPKKAD
;
A
#
# COMPACT_ATOMS: atom_id res chain seq x y z
N MET A 1 -38.02 -9.33 -21.68
CA MET A 1 -38.10 -7.87 -21.37
C MET A 1 -37.63 -7.48 -19.96
N SER A 2 -38.06 -8.13 -18.87
CA SER A 2 -37.60 -7.77 -17.50
C SER A 2 -36.15 -8.21 -17.19
N THR A 3 -35.72 -9.35 -17.73
CA THR A 3 -34.38 -9.91 -17.53
C THR A 3 -33.28 -9.14 -18.29
N GLU A 4 -33.57 -8.68 -19.51
CA GLU A 4 -32.65 -7.84 -20.31
C GLU A 4 -32.44 -6.46 -19.68
N LYS A 5 -33.50 -5.81 -19.18
CA LYS A 5 -33.38 -4.53 -18.47
C LYS A 5 -32.53 -4.67 -17.20
N LYS A 6 -32.69 -5.77 -16.45
CA LYS A 6 -31.84 -6.07 -15.28
C LYS A 6 -30.38 -6.31 -15.68
N SER A 7 -30.13 -7.05 -16.76
CA SER A 7 -28.78 -7.30 -17.30
C SER A 7 -28.09 -6.01 -17.77
N GLN A 8 -28.79 -5.17 -18.54
CA GLN A 8 -28.27 -3.88 -18.98
C GLN A 8 -27.99 -2.93 -17.82
N SER A 9 -28.89 -2.85 -16.84
CA SER A 9 -28.68 -2.04 -15.62
C SER A 9 -27.49 -2.53 -14.80
N ALA A 10 -27.27 -3.84 -14.70
CA ALA A 10 -26.13 -4.41 -14.00
C ALA A 10 -24.81 -4.10 -14.73
N ASN A 11 -24.80 -4.21 -16.05
CA ASN A 11 -23.63 -3.91 -16.88
C ASN A 11 -23.24 -2.43 -16.83
N LEU A 12 -24.23 -1.52 -16.85
CA LEU A 12 -23.99 -0.07 -16.64
C LEU A 12 -23.43 0.23 -15.25
N LYS A 13 -23.96 -0.41 -14.20
CA LYS A 13 -23.46 -0.27 -12.82
C LYS A 13 -22.02 -0.76 -12.70
N GLN A 14 -21.70 -1.89 -13.33
CA GLN A 14 -20.35 -2.44 -13.39
C GLN A 14 -19.38 -1.51 -14.13
N LYS A 15 -19.76 -0.99 -15.31
CA LYS A 15 -18.93 -0.06 -16.08
C LYS A 15 -18.67 1.25 -15.34
N ARG A 16 -19.67 1.80 -14.65
CA ARG A 16 -19.51 2.97 -13.78
C ARG A 16 -18.56 2.70 -12.61
N SER A 17 -18.70 1.55 -11.97
CA SER A 17 -17.80 1.13 -10.88
C SER A 17 -16.35 1.00 -11.36
N GLN A 18 -16.13 0.44 -12.55
CA GLN A 18 -14.80 0.33 -13.14
C GLN A 18 -14.18 1.70 -13.44
N GLY A 19 -14.95 2.62 -14.02
CA GLY A 19 -14.47 3.99 -14.31
C GLY A 19 -14.03 4.75 -13.06
N TRP A 20 -14.84 4.70 -12.00
CA TRP A 20 -14.47 5.29 -10.69
C TRP A 20 -13.18 4.69 -10.13
N LEU A 21 -13.05 3.36 -10.16
CA LEU A 21 -11.85 2.69 -9.66
C LEU A 21 -10.60 3.09 -10.44
N VAL A 22 -10.69 3.24 -11.77
CA VAL A 22 -9.55 3.70 -12.58
C VAL A 22 -9.11 5.09 -12.15
N LEU A 23 -10.05 6.03 -12.01
CA LEU A 23 -9.76 7.39 -11.56
C LEU A 23 -9.16 7.43 -10.16
N TYR A 24 -9.73 6.66 -9.22
CA TYR A 24 -9.21 6.54 -7.86
C TYR A 24 -7.77 6.02 -7.84
N ASN A 25 -7.49 4.96 -8.61
CA ASN A 25 -6.15 4.39 -8.68
C ASN A 25 -5.16 5.39 -9.32
N GLN A 26 -5.54 6.08 -10.40
CA GLN A 26 -4.68 7.11 -11.02
C GLN A 26 -4.38 8.26 -10.08
N ALA A 27 -5.41 8.81 -9.42
CA ALA A 27 -5.25 9.88 -8.44
C ALA A 27 -4.35 9.45 -7.28
N SER A 28 -4.54 8.24 -6.76
CA SER A 28 -3.72 7.69 -5.68
C SER A 28 -2.25 7.51 -6.11
N ALA A 29 -2.00 7.05 -7.34
CA ALA A 29 -0.65 6.97 -7.89
C ALA A 29 0.03 8.35 -8.01
N SER A 30 -0.71 9.38 -8.42
CA SER A 30 -0.21 10.75 -8.47
C SER A 30 0.13 11.30 -7.07
N LEU A 31 -0.75 11.05 -6.09
CA LEU A 31 -0.51 11.48 -4.71
C LEU A 31 0.74 10.81 -4.12
N TRP A 32 0.92 9.50 -4.32
CA TRP A 32 2.13 8.83 -3.85
C TRP A 32 3.39 9.25 -4.61
N SER A 33 3.28 9.67 -5.88
CA SER A 33 4.38 10.29 -6.61
C SER A 33 4.85 11.60 -5.96
N ILE A 34 3.93 12.39 -5.41
CA ILE A 34 4.27 13.60 -4.64
C ILE A 34 5.04 13.23 -3.37
N VAL A 35 4.60 12.19 -2.65
CA VAL A 35 5.32 11.70 -1.45
C VAL A 35 6.73 11.23 -1.84
N LEU A 36 6.87 10.46 -2.92
CA LEU A 36 8.17 10.00 -3.41
C LEU A 36 9.08 11.17 -3.76
N PHE A 37 8.59 12.11 -4.56
CA PHE A 37 9.34 13.30 -4.97
C PHE A 37 9.80 14.11 -3.75
N ASN A 38 8.89 14.42 -2.84
CA ASN A 38 9.22 15.15 -1.62
C ASN A 38 10.23 14.39 -0.76
N THR A 39 10.08 13.07 -0.63
CA THR A 39 11.01 12.25 0.15
C THR A 39 12.41 12.31 -0.44
N VAL A 40 12.56 12.05 -1.74
CA VAL A 40 13.87 12.06 -2.42
C VAL A 40 14.48 13.45 -2.34
N PHE A 41 13.75 14.49 -2.76
CA PHE A 41 14.28 15.84 -2.88
C PHE A 41 14.61 16.46 -1.52
N LEU A 42 13.68 16.40 -0.55
CA LEU A 42 13.90 16.99 0.77
C LEU A 42 14.88 16.17 1.62
N SER A 43 14.99 14.85 1.42
CA SER A 43 16.03 14.06 2.12
C SER A 43 17.45 14.51 1.75
N ILE A 44 17.65 14.95 0.50
CA ILE A 44 18.94 15.43 -0.01
C ILE A 44 19.17 16.89 0.39
N LEU A 45 18.14 17.74 0.29
CA LEU A 45 18.30 19.18 0.51
C LEU A 45 18.33 19.61 1.98
N VAL A 46 17.44 19.05 2.80
CA VAL A 46 17.26 19.46 4.20
C VAL A 46 17.54 18.33 5.18
N GLY A 47 17.31 17.08 4.79
CA GLY A 47 17.52 15.93 5.66
C GLY A 47 16.55 15.87 6.84
N GLN A 48 16.90 15.07 7.85
CA GLN A 48 16.11 14.93 9.07
C GLN A 48 16.56 15.94 10.12
N PRO A 49 15.62 16.49 10.95
CA PRO A 49 14.20 16.12 11.08
C PRO A 49 13.23 16.91 10.19
N ASP A 50 13.72 17.87 9.40
CA ASP A 50 12.86 18.82 8.69
C ASP A 50 12.09 18.18 7.53
N LEU A 51 12.64 17.13 6.92
CA LEU A 51 11.92 16.25 6.00
C LEU A 51 10.63 15.73 6.66
N PHE A 52 10.73 15.12 7.85
CA PHE A 52 9.55 14.59 8.55
C PHE A 52 8.55 15.70 8.87
N LYS A 53 9.00 16.83 9.45
CA LYS A 53 8.11 17.95 9.79
C LYS A 53 7.32 18.46 8.59
N THR A 54 7.95 18.48 7.42
CA THR A 54 7.32 18.96 6.18
C THR A 54 6.37 17.93 5.57
N THR A 55 6.72 16.64 5.62
CA THR A 55 6.03 15.60 4.83
C THR A 55 5.01 14.79 5.62
N ASN A 56 5.12 14.67 6.94
CA ASN A 56 4.29 13.76 7.75
C ASN A 56 2.78 13.99 7.56
N ARG A 57 2.32 15.25 7.48
CA ARG A 57 0.89 15.58 7.34
C ARG A 57 0.34 15.12 5.99
N ILE A 58 1.08 15.41 4.92
CA ILE A 58 0.72 15.00 3.56
C ILE A 58 0.68 13.47 3.47
N THR A 59 1.72 12.79 3.99
CA THR A 59 1.79 11.32 4.02
C THR A 59 0.62 10.72 4.81
N THR A 60 0.24 11.32 5.94
CA THR A 60 -0.90 10.86 6.77
C THR A 60 -2.22 10.97 6.02
N ILE A 61 -2.48 12.10 5.35
CA ILE A 61 -3.70 12.31 4.57
C ILE A 61 -3.78 11.29 3.42
N ILE A 62 -2.69 11.14 2.66
CA ILE A 62 -2.64 10.22 1.52
C ILE A 62 -2.82 8.77 1.98
N GLN A 63 -2.17 8.36 3.07
CA GLN A 63 -2.33 7.01 3.63
C GLN A 63 -3.77 6.75 4.11
N THR A 64 -4.49 7.78 4.58
CA THR A 64 -5.88 7.66 5.02
C THR A 64 -6.82 7.33 3.86
N LEU A 65 -6.51 7.76 2.63
CA LEU A 65 -7.30 7.43 1.44
C LEU A 65 -7.34 5.93 1.13
N ALA A 66 -6.43 5.13 1.69
CA ALA A 66 -6.45 3.67 1.56
C ALA A 66 -7.67 3.02 2.25
N LEU A 67 -8.37 3.74 3.14
CA LEU A 67 -9.66 3.29 3.69
C LEU A 67 -10.72 3.07 2.61
N VAL A 68 -10.63 3.79 1.48
CA VAL A 68 -11.51 3.57 0.32
C VAL A 68 -11.33 2.15 -0.23
N GLU A 69 -10.13 1.58 -0.17
CA GLU A 69 -9.87 0.21 -0.63
C GLU A 69 -10.45 -0.83 0.30
N VAL A 70 -10.38 -0.57 1.62
CA VAL A 70 -11.04 -1.40 2.63
C VAL A 70 -12.54 -1.41 2.36
N TYR A 71 -13.14 -0.24 2.16
CA TYR A 71 -14.54 -0.10 1.80
C TYR A 71 -14.87 -0.86 0.50
N ASN A 72 -14.13 -0.63 -0.58
CA ASN A 72 -14.35 -1.28 -1.88
C ASN A 72 -14.22 -2.81 -1.79
N SER A 73 -13.32 -3.33 -0.95
CA SER A 73 -13.18 -4.76 -0.71
C SER A 73 -14.36 -5.30 0.10
N ALA A 74 -14.77 -4.59 1.16
CA ALA A 74 -15.86 -5.00 2.06
C ALA A 74 -17.22 -5.06 1.36
N VAL A 75 -17.51 -4.10 0.48
CA VAL A 75 -18.77 -4.08 -0.29
C VAL A 75 -18.73 -4.97 -1.54
N GLY A 76 -17.62 -5.65 -1.80
CA GLY A 76 -17.46 -6.55 -2.94
C GLY A 76 -17.31 -5.86 -4.30
N ILE A 77 -17.00 -4.55 -4.33
CA ILE A 77 -16.69 -3.83 -5.57
C ILE A 77 -15.39 -4.39 -6.18
N VAL A 78 -14.41 -4.75 -5.34
CA VAL A 78 -13.15 -5.38 -5.75
C VAL A 78 -13.05 -6.78 -5.15
N ARG A 79 -12.57 -7.74 -5.96
CA ARG A 79 -12.34 -9.13 -5.55
C ARG A 79 -11.02 -9.27 -4.77
N SER A 80 -10.94 -8.65 -3.60
CA SER A 80 -9.80 -8.73 -2.70
C SER A 80 -10.22 -9.35 -1.36
N PRO A 81 -9.40 -10.21 -0.72
CA PRO A 81 -9.73 -10.73 0.60
C PRO A 81 -9.74 -9.60 1.63
N VAL A 82 -10.93 -9.28 2.17
CA VAL A 82 -11.16 -8.12 3.03
C VAL A 82 -10.19 -8.07 4.20
N LEU A 83 -9.99 -9.19 4.90
CA LEU A 83 -9.09 -9.26 6.06
C LEU A 83 -7.65 -8.90 5.70
N THR A 84 -7.17 -9.32 4.53
CA THR A 84 -5.81 -8.97 4.08
C THR A 84 -5.68 -7.48 3.76
N THR A 85 -6.68 -6.87 3.11
CA THR A 85 -6.70 -5.43 2.84
C THR A 85 -6.76 -4.63 4.14
N VAL A 86 -7.61 -5.04 5.08
CA VAL A 86 -7.74 -4.39 6.40
C VAL A 86 -6.42 -4.45 7.15
N SER A 87 -5.80 -5.62 7.29
CA SER A 87 -4.54 -5.75 8.03
C SER A 87 -3.42 -4.91 7.44
N GLN A 88 -3.32 -4.85 6.11
CA GLN A 88 -2.32 -4.01 5.42
C GLN A 88 -2.55 -2.51 5.65
N VAL A 89 -3.80 -2.06 5.56
CA VAL A 89 -4.13 -0.64 5.77
C VAL A 89 -3.99 -0.27 7.25
N ALA A 90 -4.41 -1.14 8.16
CA ALA A 90 -4.32 -0.93 9.60
C ALA A 90 -2.88 -0.79 10.09
N SER A 91 -1.93 -1.61 9.58
CA SER A 91 -0.52 -1.51 9.97
C SER A 91 0.06 -0.14 9.62
N ARG A 92 -0.27 0.38 8.44
CA ARG A 92 0.19 1.71 8.00
C ARG A 92 -0.51 2.85 8.71
N LEU A 93 -1.82 2.71 8.98
CA LEU A 93 -2.57 3.67 9.78
C LEU A 93 -2.03 3.78 11.21
N LEU A 94 -1.62 2.66 11.81
CA LEU A 94 -0.94 2.67 13.10
C LEU A 94 0.34 3.50 13.06
N VAL A 95 1.13 3.40 11.99
CA VAL A 95 2.36 4.21 11.87
C VAL A 95 2.03 5.68 11.68
N VAL A 96 1.17 6.04 10.71
CA VAL A 96 0.91 7.47 10.45
C VAL A 96 0.15 8.15 11.59
N TYR A 97 -0.81 7.50 12.23
CA TYR A 97 -1.54 8.10 13.35
C TYR A 97 -0.87 7.82 14.68
N GLY A 98 -0.60 6.55 14.98
CA GLY A 98 -0.08 6.10 16.27
C GLY A 98 1.37 6.47 16.54
N ILE A 99 2.19 6.71 15.50
CA ILE A 99 3.55 7.20 15.64
C ILE A 99 3.64 8.66 15.23
N PHE A 100 3.29 9.03 13.98
CA PHE A 100 3.60 10.39 13.51
C PHE A 100 2.75 11.46 14.20
N GLN A 101 1.46 11.21 14.42
CA GLN A 101 0.55 12.19 15.01
C GLN A 101 0.48 12.11 16.54
N VAL A 102 0.40 10.90 17.11
CA VAL A 102 0.31 10.69 18.57
C VAL A 102 1.65 10.93 19.26
N LEU A 103 2.77 10.58 18.63
CA LEU A 103 4.13 10.70 19.19
C LEU A 103 5.02 11.59 18.30
N PRO A 104 4.68 12.88 18.11
CA PRO A 104 5.36 13.75 17.16
C PRO A 104 6.85 13.95 17.51
N ASN A 105 7.21 13.87 18.79
CA ASN A 105 8.58 14.01 19.30
C ASN A 105 9.35 12.67 19.37
N SER A 106 8.77 11.58 18.87
CA SER A 106 9.45 10.29 18.87
C SER A 106 10.80 10.36 18.12
N PRO A 107 11.87 9.76 18.65
CA PRO A 107 13.15 9.61 17.95
C PRO A 107 13.00 8.95 16.57
N ALA A 108 11.98 8.11 16.41
CA ALA A 108 11.64 7.47 15.15
C ALA A 108 11.45 8.47 14.01
N ASN A 109 10.77 9.59 14.27
CA ASN A 109 10.38 10.58 13.26
C ASN A 109 11.60 11.31 12.66
N SER A 110 12.66 11.47 13.45
CA SER A 110 13.93 12.06 13.01
C SER A 110 14.94 11.02 12.49
N HIS A 111 14.60 9.74 12.56
CA HIS A 111 15.50 8.65 12.17
C HIS A 111 15.46 8.41 10.65
N TRP A 112 16.50 7.78 10.11
CA TRP A 112 16.54 7.37 8.70
C TRP A 112 15.47 6.33 8.34
N ALA A 113 14.92 5.64 9.35
CA ALA A 113 13.81 4.69 9.19
C ALA A 113 12.58 5.35 8.54
N TYR A 114 12.33 6.63 8.79
CA TYR A 114 11.24 7.36 8.12
C TYR A 114 11.50 7.53 6.62
N ILE A 115 12.75 7.74 6.21
CA ILE A 115 13.14 7.88 4.79
C ILE A 115 12.93 6.55 4.08
N THR A 116 13.48 5.46 4.62
CA THR A 116 13.36 4.13 4.02
C THR A 116 11.90 3.67 3.98
N LEU A 117 11.11 3.98 5.01
CA LEU A 117 9.66 3.76 5.04
C LEU A 117 8.97 4.51 3.89
N SER A 118 9.18 5.83 3.81
CA SER A 118 8.51 6.70 2.84
C SER A 118 8.85 6.32 1.39
N LEU A 119 10.10 5.96 1.11
CA LEU A 119 10.53 5.43 -0.19
C LEU A 119 9.86 4.08 -0.48
N SER A 120 9.90 3.14 0.47
CA SER A 120 9.35 1.80 0.29
C SER A 120 7.85 1.84 0.01
N TRP A 121 7.12 2.63 0.80
CA TRP A 121 5.69 2.83 0.63
C TRP A 121 5.37 3.51 -0.70
N SER A 122 5.96 4.67 -0.98
CA SER A 122 5.60 5.44 -2.17
C SER A 122 5.88 4.69 -3.47
N ILE A 123 7.05 4.04 -3.62
CA ILE A 123 7.36 3.25 -4.82
C ILE A 123 6.39 2.08 -4.96
N THR A 124 6.13 1.35 -3.86
CA THR A 124 5.19 0.22 -3.88
C THR A 124 3.79 0.67 -4.28
N GLU A 125 3.31 1.78 -3.72
CA GLU A 125 1.96 2.29 -3.95
C GLU A 125 1.77 2.81 -5.37
N ILE A 126 2.73 3.58 -5.91
CA ILE A 126 2.67 4.06 -7.30
C ILE A 126 2.51 2.88 -8.25
N ILE A 127 3.36 1.86 -8.13
CA ILE A 127 3.32 0.69 -9.00
C ILE A 127 2.00 -0.09 -8.79
N ARG A 128 1.56 -0.23 -7.54
CA ARG A 128 0.35 -0.97 -7.19
C ARG A 128 -0.90 -0.34 -7.80
N TYR A 129 -1.05 0.97 -7.65
CA TYR A 129 -2.17 1.73 -8.18
C TYR A 129 -2.15 1.81 -9.70
N LEU A 130 -0.98 2.06 -10.33
CA LEU A 130 -0.87 2.04 -11.80
C LEU A 130 -1.22 0.66 -12.37
N TYR A 131 -0.76 -0.41 -11.72
CA TYR A 131 -1.12 -1.77 -12.12
C TYR A 131 -2.63 -2.02 -12.00
N TYR A 132 -3.28 -1.58 -10.93
CA TYR A 132 -4.73 -1.74 -10.78
C TYR A 132 -5.53 -0.91 -11.79
N ALA A 133 -5.15 0.34 -12.03
CA ALA A 133 -5.77 1.18 -13.06
C ALA A 133 -5.68 0.50 -14.43
N GLN A 134 -4.49 0.06 -14.83
CA GLN A 134 -4.32 -0.62 -16.11
C GLN A 134 -5.06 -1.94 -16.18
N ASN A 135 -4.99 -2.76 -15.13
CA ASN A 135 -5.69 -4.05 -15.10
C ASN A 135 -7.21 -3.90 -15.29
N ILE A 136 -7.81 -2.80 -14.82
CA ILE A 136 -9.22 -2.49 -15.07
C ILE A 136 -9.42 -1.98 -16.50
N SER A 137 -8.64 -0.99 -16.93
CA SER A 137 -8.79 -0.36 -18.25
C SER A 137 -8.54 -1.31 -19.43
N SER A 138 -7.67 -2.31 -19.26
CA SER A 138 -7.34 -3.30 -20.30
C SER A 138 -8.03 -4.64 -20.11
N ASN A 139 -9.12 -4.70 -19.33
CA ASN A 139 -9.89 -5.92 -19.09
C ASN A 139 -9.02 -7.13 -18.63
N GLY A 140 -8.08 -6.89 -17.73
CA GLY A 140 -7.23 -7.93 -17.13
C GLY A 140 -5.90 -8.17 -17.85
N GLN A 141 -5.50 -7.31 -18.79
CA GLN A 141 -4.22 -7.40 -19.51
C GLN A 141 -3.32 -6.19 -19.21
N PRO A 142 -2.85 -6.00 -17.96
CA PRO A 142 -2.02 -4.85 -17.61
C PRO A 142 -0.69 -4.87 -18.38
N ALA A 143 -0.02 -3.71 -18.51
CA ALA A 143 1.25 -3.64 -19.22
C ALA A 143 2.29 -4.59 -18.62
N LYS A 144 3.08 -5.22 -19.50
CA LYS A 144 4.11 -6.20 -19.12
C LYS A 144 5.11 -5.60 -18.13
N ILE A 145 5.58 -4.38 -18.41
CA ILE A 145 6.54 -3.66 -17.56
C ILE A 145 5.98 -3.47 -16.14
N LEU A 146 4.75 -2.97 -15.99
CA LEU A 146 4.15 -2.79 -14.65
C LEU A 146 3.98 -4.11 -13.90
N THR A 147 3.60 -5.18 -14.62
CA THR A 147 3.48 -6.52 -14.04
C THR A 147 4.83 -7.02 -13.54
N ILE A 148 5.89 -6.87 -14.33
CA ILE A 148 7.26 -7.25 -13.95
C ILE A 148 7.74 -6.42 -12.76
N LEU A 149 7.55 -5.10 -12.78
CA LEU A 149 7.95 -4.21 -11.68
C LEU A 149 7.25 -4.61 -10.37
N ARG A 150 5.92 -4.75 -10.41
CA ARG A 150 5.10 -5.13 -9.24
C ARG A 150 5.58 -6.44 -8.60
N TYR A 151 5.81 -7.46 -9.42
CA TYR A 151 6.13 -8.81 -8.94
C TYR A 151 7.63 -9.09 -8.81
N ASN A 152 8.51 -8.10 -8.95
CA ASN A 152 9.94 -8.23 -8.62
C ASN A 152 10.41 -7.22 -7.59
N LEU A 153 9.95 -5.96 -7.64
CA LEU A 153 10.36 -4.95 -6.66
C LEU A 153 9.85 -5.25 -5.25
N PHE A 154 8.75 -6.00 -5.11
CA PHE A 154 8.26 -6.41 -3.79
C PHE A 154 9.29 -7.20 -2.97
N PHE A 155 10.26 -7.90 -3.60
CA PHE A 155 11.31 -8.61 -2.88
C PHE A 155 12.18 -7.69 -2.03
N VAL A 156 12.36 -6.44 -2.46
CA VAL A 156 13.17 -5.44 -1.75
C VAL A 156 12.25 -4.52 -0.95
N LEU A 157 11.24 -3.94 -1.60
CA LEU A 157 10.40 -2.89 -1.02
C LEU A 157 9.52 -3.38 0.13
N TYR A 158 9.08 -4.65 0.08
CA TYR A 158 8.22 -5.19 1.13
C TYR A 158 9.01 -5.46 2.43
N PRO A 159 10.15 -6.19 2.43
CA PRO A 159 10.99 -6.30 3.61
C PRO A 159 11.50 -4.95 4.13
N SER A 160 11.93 -4.03 3.24
CA SER A 160 12.40 -2.71 3.67
C SER A 160 11.30 -1.87 4.30
N GLY A 161 10.08 -1.92 3.75
CA GLY A 161 8.91 -1.25 4.31
C GLY A 161 8.57 -1.78 5.71
N VAL A 162 8.40 -3.11 5.84
CA VAL A 162 8.05 -3.75 7.11
C VAL A 162 9.14 -3.56 8.17
N ALA A 163 10.42 -3.69 7.80
CA ALA A 163 11.53 -3.42 8.71
C ALA A 163 11.53 -1.96 9.19
N SER A 164 11.22 -1.01 8.29
CA SER A 164 11.11 0.40 8.66
C SER A 164 9.92 0.65 9.59
N GLU A 165 8.75 0.04 9.33
CA GLU A 165 7.58 0.14 10.22
C GLU A 165 7.90 -0.35 11.63
N ILE A 166 8.50 -1.53 11.75
CA ILE A 166 8.93 -2.10 13.04
C ILE A 166 9.96 -1.16 13.70
N GLY A 167 10.95 -0.68 12.94
CA GLY A 167 11.96 0.25 13.43
C GLY A 167 11.33 1.53 13.99
N MET A 168 10.34 2.10 13.30
CA MET A 168 9.60 3.27 13.77
C MET A 168 8.86 2.99 15.08
N ILE A 169 8.23 1.82 15.23
CA ILE A 169 7.53 1.45 16.46
C ILE A 169 8.52 1.26 17.61
N VAL A 170 9.61 0.50 17.38
CA VAL A 170 10.63 0.20 18.40
C VAL A 170 11.27 1.48 18.95
N LEU A 171 11.68 2.39 18.06
CA LEU A 171 12.27 3.68 18.46
C LEU A 171 11.28 4.59 19.19
N SER A 172 9.98 4.34 19.05
CA SER A 172 8.92 5.11 19.70
C SER A 172 8.48 4.55 21.05
N LEU A 173 8.91 3.36 21.47
CA LEU A 173 8.42 2.71 22.69
C LEU A 173 8.67 3.53 23.96
N GLY A 174 9.83 4.18 24.04
CA GLY A 174 10.17 5.03 25.18
C GLY A 174 9.32 6.30 25.25
N GLU A 175 9.03 6.91 24.10
CA GLU A 175 8.15 8.09 24.02
C GLU A 175 6.69 7.70 24.26
N ALA A 176 6.25 6.55 23.74
CA ALA A 176 4.92 6.00 23.94
C ALA A 176 4.57 5.85 25.42
N GLU A 177 5.50 5.32 26.21
CA GLU A 177 5.34 5.15 27.65
C GLU A 177 5.28 6.49 28.39
N LYS A 178 6.10 7.47 27.98
CA LYS A 178 6.17 8.78 28.62
C LYS A 178 4.95 9.66 28.33
N VAL A 179 4.47 9.67 27.09
CA VAL A 179 3.44 10.60 26.61
C VAL A 179 2.03 10.03 26.81
N VAL A 180 1.84 8.74 26.53
CA VAL A 180 0.50 8.10 26.55
C VAL A 180 0.34 7.15 27.74
N GLY A 181 1.43 6.48 28.12
CA GLY A 181 1.47 5.56 29.27
C GLY A 181 1.92 4.15 28.91
N ALA A 182 2.23 3.36 29.94
CA ALA A 182 2.75 2.00 29.79
C ALA A 182 1.84 1.07 28.97
N TRP A 183 0.52 1.26 29.04
CA TRP A 183 -0.44 0.46 28.28
C TRP A 183 -0.23 0.59 26.76
N TYR A 184 0.11 1.79 26.28
CA TYR A 184 0.31 2.06 24.86
C TYR A 184 1.62 1.43 24.35
N LYS A 185 2.68 1.49 25.17
CA LYS A 185 3.92 0.75 24.91
C LYS A 185 3.67 -0.76 24.77
N TRP A 186 2.94 -1.36 25.71
CA TRP A 186 2.60 -2.79 25.64
C TRP A 186 1.75 -3.14 24.41
N PHE A 187 0.79 -2.28 24.07
CA PHE A 187 0.03 -2.40 22.84
C PHE A 187 0.94 -2.43 21.60
N LEU A 188 1.88 -1.49 21.49
CA LEU A 188 2.85 -1.45 20.38
C LEU A 188 3.76 -2.70 20.34
N ILE A 189 4.17 -3.22 21.49
CA ILE A 189 4.96 -4.46 21.59
C ILE A 189 4.17 -5.67 21.06
N VAL A 190 2.88 -5.78 21.44
CA VAL A 190 2.00 -6.83 20.91
C VAL A 190 1.88 -6.73 19.40
N ILE A 191 1.73 -5.51 18.86
CA ILE A 191 1.69 -5.30 17.42
C ILE A 191 2.97 -5.77 16.74
N ILE A 192 4.16 -5.46 17.27
CA ILE A 192 5.44 -5.99 16.73
C ILE A 192 5.40 -7.53 16.65
N GLY A 193 4.82 -8.19 17.66
CA GLY A 193 4.62 -9.65 17.65
C GLY A 193 3.74 -10.14 16.49
N VAL A 194 2.72 -9.37 16.09
CA VAL A 194 1.80 -9.70 14.97
C VAL A 194 2.47 -9.47 13.60
N TYR A 195 3.48 -8.61 13.52
CA TYR A 195 4.17 -8.32 12.25
C TYR A 195 4.86 -9.55 11.66
N ALA A 196 5.45 -10.43 12.46
CA ALA A 196 6.13 -11.64 11.98
C ALA A 196 5.19 -12.63 11.25
N PRO A 197 4.08 -13.11 11.86
CA PRO A 197 3.14 -13.97 11.14
C PRO A 197 2.45 -13.25 9.99
N GLY A 198 2.15 -11.95 10.14
CA GLY A 198 1.56 -11.13 9.08
C GLY A 198 2.48 -11.03 7.84
N PHE A 199 3.77 -10.80 8.08
CA PHE A 199 4.80 -10.75 7.05
C PHE A 199 4.87 -12.07 6.28
N TYR A 200 4.98 -13.20 6.98
CA TYR A 200 5.08 -14.53 6.36
C TYR A 200 3.88 -14.85 5.47
N THR A 201 2.66 -14.66 5.98
CA THR A 201 1.44 -14.96 5.24
C THR A 201 1.32 -14.09 3.99
N LEU A 202 1.47 -12.76 4.12
CA LEU A 202 1.34 -11.86 2.98
C LEU A 202 2.45 -12.05 1.94
N PHE A 203 3.70 -12.29 2.38
CA PHE A 203 4.82 -12.52 1.48
C PHE A 203 4.65 -13.80 0.66
N THR A 204 4.25 -14.90 1.30
CA THR A 204 3.97 -16.17 0.61
C THR A 204 2.80 -16.05 -0.37
N HIS A 205 1.77 -15.25 -0.05
CA HIS A 205 0.71 -14.92 -1.00
C HIS A 205 1.25 -14.18 -2.23
N MET A 206 2.13 -13.19 -2.06
CA MET A 206 2.76 -12.47 -3.17
C MET A 206 3.61 -13.38 -4.07
N LEU A 207 4.32 -14.35 -3.49
CA LEU A 207 5.08 -15.35 -4.26
C LEU A 207 4.16 -16.21 -5.15
N LYS A 208 3.02 -16.64 -4.61
CA LYS A 208 2.01 -17.40 -5.38
C LYS A 208 1.43 -16.54 -6.52
N GLN A 209 1.10 -15.28 -6.24
CA GLN A 209 0.59 -14.33 -7.24
C GLN A 209 1.61 -14.06 -8.35
N ARG A 210 2.89 -13.87 -8.00
CA ARG A 210 3.99 -13.73 -8.95
C ARG A 210 4.07 -14.92 -9.90
N LYS A 211 4.10 -16.14 -9.38
CA LYS A 211 4.20 -17.35 -10.22
C LYS A 211 3.05 -17.41 -11.23
N LYS A 212 1.83 -17.06 -10.81
CA LYS A 212 0.65 -17.00 -11.68
C LYS A 212 0.78 -15.90 -12.74
N ALA A 213 1.15 -14.68 -12.34
CA ALA A 213 1.25 -13.54 -13.23
C ALA A 213 2.34 -13.71 -14.29
N LEU A 214 3.53 -14.18 -13.90
CA LEU A 214 4.64 -14.41 -14.84
C LEU A 214 4.36 -15.57 -15.80
N LYS A 215 3.66 -16.61 -15.34
CA LYS A 215 3.20 -17.69 -16.23
C LYS A 215 2.23 -17.15 -17.29
N ALA A 216 1.25 -16.34 -16.89
CA ALA A 216 0.30 -15.72 -17.83
C ALA A 216 0.98 -14.81 -18.85
N LEU A 217 2.01 -14.05 -18.43
CA LEU A 217 2.82 -13.25 -19.36
C LEU A 217 3.55 -14.12 -20.39
N LYS A 218 4.16 -15.22 -19.96
CA LYS A 218 4.87 -16.15 -20.85
C LYS A 218 3.93 -16.82 -21.86
N GLU A 219 2.73 -17.18 -21.44
CA GLU A 219 1.70 -17.76 -22.31
C GLU A 219 1.18 -16.73 -23.33
N ALA A 220 1.11 -15.45 -22.97
CA ALA A 220 0.75 -14.38 -23.89
C ALA A 220 1.85 -14.08 -24.93
N ASP A 221 3.13 -14.26 -24.59
CA ASP A 221 4.27 -14.08 -25.50
C ASP A 221 4.44 -15.25 -26.48
N HIS A 222 4.01 -16.44 -26.09
CA HIS A 222 4.06 -17.65 -26.92
C HIS A 222 2.69 -18.32 -26.94
N PRO A 223 1.72 -17.77 -27.71
CA PRO A 223 0.43 -18.43 -27.87
C PRO A 223 0.69 -19.82 -28.47
N LYS A 224 0.28 -20.87 -27.76
CA LYS A 224 0.27 -22.21 -28.34
C LYS A 224 -0.57 -22.13 -29.62
N LYS A 225 0.00 -22.50 -30.77
CA LYS A 225 -0.79 -22.68 -31.99
C LYS A 225 -1.92 -23.64 -31.65
N ALA A 226 -3.16 -23.20 -31.88
CA ALA A 226 -4.30 -24.10 -31.79
C ALA A 226 -4.15 -25.07 -32.97
N ASP A 227 -3.86 -26.32 -32.66
CA ASP A 227 -3.91 -27.44 -33.60
C ASP A 227 -5.38 -27.83 -33.87
#